data_AF-A0A6S6XKI7-F1
#
_entry.id   AF-A0A6S6XKI7-F1
#
_cell.length_a   1.000
_cell.length_b   1.000
_cell.length_c   1.000
_cell.angle_alpha   90.00
_cell.angle_beta   90.00
_cell.angle_gamma   90.00
#
_symmetry.space_group_name_H-M   'P 1'
#
loop_
_entity.id
_entity.type
_entity.pdbx_description
1 polymer ?
#
loop_
_entity_poly.entity_id
_entity_poly.type
_entity_poly.pdbx_seq_one_letter_code
_entity_poly.pdbx_strand_id
1 'polypeptide(L)' 'MYHDTSAETGLLLEHSPYGFRVNINHPAVLPLYKRYKHWKRIADWCPLSDSERLDFEKYILPKLEVMKNES' A
#
# COMPACT_ATOMS: atom_id res chain seq x y z
N MET A 1 -11.55 21.63 11.13
CA MET A 1 -10.11 21.71 10.81
C MET A 1 -9.73 20.40 10.15
N TYR A 2 -9.85 20.32 8.83
CA TYR A 2 -9.25 19.21 8.09
C TYR A 2 -7.76 19.50 8.12
N HIS A 3 -7.00 18.72 8.88
CA HIS A 3 -5.55 18.75 8.74
C HIS A 3 -5.28 18.45 7.27
N ASP A 4 -4.62 19.38 6.60
CA ASP A 4 -4.01 19.16 5.29
C ASP A 4 -2.91 18.11 5.51
N THR A 5 -3.30 16.84 5.56
CA THR A 5 -2.41 15.72 5.33
C THR A 5 -2.18 15.71 3.84
N SER A 6 -1.33 16.65 3.38
CA SER A 6 -0.62 16.53 2.11
C SER A 6 -0.26 15.05 1.95
N ALA A 7 -0.93 14.39 1.01
CA ALA A 7 -0.94 12.95 0.85
C ALA A 7 0.49 12.43 1.04
N GLU A 8 0.74 11.67 2.11
CA GLU A 8 2.07 11.23 2.50
C GLU A 8 2.76 10.68 1.23
N THR A 9 3.65 11.48 0.66
CA THR A 9 4.28 11.21 -0.64
C THR A 9 5.31 10.09 -0.53
N GLY A 10 5.53 9.60 0.69
CA GLY A 10 6.33 8.43 0.99
C GLY A 10 5.64 7.12 0.62
N LEU A 11 6.46 6.08 0.50
CA LEU A 11 6.03 4.70 0.29
C LEU A 11 5.27 4.13 1.50
N LEU A 12 5.53 4.66 2.70
CA LEU A 12 4.94 4.24 3.95
C LEU A 12 4.00 5.34 4.48
N LEU A 13 2.94 4.91 5.16
CA LEU A 13 2.01 5.80 5.85
C LEU A 13 2.36 5.78 7.35
N GLU A 14 2.55 6.94 7.98
CA GLU A 14 2.71 7.05 9.43
C GLU A 14 1.34 6.91 10.12
N HIS A 15 0.27 7.40 9.49
CA HIS A 15 -1.09 7.35 10.03
C HIS A 15 -2.15 7.03 8.96
N SER A 16 -2.48 5.75 8.80
CA SER A 16 -3.59 5.33 7.94
C SER A 16 -4.87 5.02 8.74
N PRO A 17 -6.02 5.65 8.43
CA PRO A 17 -7.29 5.31 9.06
C PRO A 17 -7.79 3.90 8.71
N TYR A 18 -7.18 3.26 7.71
CA TYR A 18 -7.54 1.92 7.22
C TYR A 18 -6.51 0.86 7.63
N GLY A 19 -5.56 1.20 8.52
CA GLY A 19 -4.55 0.27 9.04
C GLY A 19 -3.44 -0.10 8.03
N PHE A 20 -3.41 0.52 6.85
CA PHE A 20 -2.34 0.30 5.88
C PHE A 20 -1.04 0.95 6.36
N ARG A 21 0.04 0.17 6.38
CA ARG A 21 1.41 0.69 6.61
C ARG A 21 2.04 1.26 5.36
N VAL A 22 1.46 0.95 4.19
CA VAL A 22 2.01 1.24 2.87
C VAL A 22 1.01 2.09 2.10
N ASN A 23 1.49 3.12 1.41
CA ASN A 23 0.63 3.98 0.61
C ASN A 23 0.22 3.29 -0.70
N ILE A 24 -0.96 2.67 -0.73
CA ILE A 24 -1.49 1.97 -1.91
C ILE A 24 -1.80 2.89 -3.09
N ASN A 25 -1.88 4.21 -2.86
CA ASN A 25 -2.09 5.22 -3.91
C ASN A 25 -0.77 5.73 -4.50
N HIS A 26 0.38 5.40 -3.91
CA HIS A 26 1.68 5.81 -4.42
C HIS A 26 1.95 5.18 -5.79
N PRO A 27 2.48 5.91 -6.80
CA PRO A 27 2.65 5.40 -8.17
C PRO A 27 3.53 4.14 -8.27
N ALA A 28 4.48 3.95 -7.36
CA ALA A 28 5.29 2.74 -7.28
C ALA A 28 4.55 1.54 -6.64
N VAL A 29 3.60 1.79 -5.74
CA VAL A 29 2.89 0.75 -4.98
C VAL A 29 1.60 0.34 -5.67
N LEU A 30 0.87 1.30 -6.26
CA LEU A 30 -0.40 1.08 -6.97
C LEU A 30 -0.35 -0.06 -8.00
N PRO A 31 0.66 -0.19 -8.89
CA PRO A 31 0.72 -1.31 -9.82
C PRO A 31 0.92 -2.65 -9.11
N LEU A 32 1.67 -2.68 -8.00
CA LEU A 32 1.92 -3.88 -7.20
C LEU A 32 0.65 -4.29 -6.44
N TYR A 33 -0.10 -3.32 -5.92
CA TYR A 33 -1.40 -3.54 -5.29
C TYR A 33 -2.43 -4.12 -6.27
N LYS A 34 -2.59 -3.52 -7.45
CA LYS A 34 -3.48 -4.05 -8.50
C LYS A 34 -3.10 -5.46 -8.93
N ARG A 35 -1.80 -5.72 -9.11
CA ARG A 35 -1.29 -7.06 -9.44
C ARG A 35 -1.61 -8.09 -8.35
N TYR A 36 -1.45 -7.71 -7.08
CA TYR A 36 -1.80 -8.58 -5.95
C TYR A 36 -3.30 -8.92 -5.94
N LYS A 37 -4.17 -7.91 -6.12
CA LYS A 37 -5.62 -8.12 -6.22
C LYS A 37 -6.00 -9.07 -7.35
N HIS A 38 -5.41 -8.87 -8.53
CA HIS A 38 -5.61 -9.76 -9.66
C HIS A 38 -5.18 -11.20 -9.36
N TRP A 39 -4.03 -11.40 -8.71
CA TRP A 39 -3.53 -12.73 -8.35
C TRP A 39 -4.45 -13.45 -7.35
N LYS A 40 -4.97 -12.73 -6.36
CA LYS A 40 -5.90 -13.25 -5.36
C LYS A 40 -7.36 -13.33 -5.84
N ARG A 41 -7.64 -12.90 -7.09
CA ARG A 41 -8.99 -12.80 -7.68
C ARG A 41 -9.94 -11.90 -6.88
N ILE A 42 -9.39 -10.82 -6.32
CA ILE A 42 -10.15 -9.79 -5.60
C ILE A 42 -10.59 -8.73 -6.59
N ALA A 43 -11.88 -8.40 -6.61
CA ALA A 43 -12.41 -7.39 -7.52
C ALA A 43 -11.80 -5.99 -7.25
N ASP A 44 -11.56 -5.20 -8.30
CA ASP A 44 -10.94 -3.87 -8.18
C ASP A 44 -11.70 -2.91 -7.26
N TRP A 45 -13.03 -3.00 -7.23
CA TRP A 45 -13.88 -2.18 -6.34
C TRP A 45 -13.85 -2.62 -4.88
N CYS A 46 -13.46 -3.87 -4.60
CA CYS A 46 -13.48 -4.43 -3.25
C CYS A 46 -12.18 -4.09 -2.51
N PRO A 47 -12.22 -3.46 -1.32
CA PRO A 47 -11.03 -3.29 -0.50
C PRO A 47 -10.50 -4.66 0.00
N LEU A 48 -9.21 -4.71 0.34
CA LEU A 48 -8.64 -5.89 0.98
C LEU A 48 -9.24 -6.07 2.38
N SER A 49 -9.53 -7.32 2.74
CA SER A 49 -9.77 -7.73 4.13
C SER A 49 -8.50 -7.55 4.95
N ASP A 50 -8.61 -7.52 6.29
CA ASP A 50 -7.44 -7.32 7.16
C ASP A 50 -6.34 -8.37 6.92
N SER A 51 -6.71 -9.64 6.77
CA SER A 51 -5.77 -10.72 6.48
C SER A 51 -5.10 -10.57 5.10
N GLU A 52 -5.82 -10.09 4.10
CA GLU A 52 -5.30 -9.86 2.74
C GLU A 52 -4.39 -8.63 2.71
N ARG A 53 -4.72 -7.59 3.49
CA ARG A 53 -3.87 -6.42 3.71
C ARG A 53 -2.54 -6.83 4.34
N LEU A 54 -2.56 -7.65 5.40
CA LEU A 54 -1.35 -8.14 6.07
C LEU A 54 -0.47 -9.00 5.14
N ASP A 55 -1.10 -9.88 4.34
CA ASP A 55 -0.40 -10.70 3.35
C ASP A 55 0.21 -9.84 2.23
N PHE A 56 -0.53 -8.85 1.74
CA PHE A 56 -0.02 -7.86 0.80
C PHE A 56 1.19 -7.11 1.39
N GLU A 57 1.06 -6.55 2.59
CA GLU A 57 2.12 -5.81 3.29
C GLU A 57 3.39 -6.67 3.45
N LYS A 58 3.25 -7.93 3.86
CA LYS A 58 4.37 -8.87 3.97
C LYS A 58 5.08 -9.11 2.62
N TYR A 59 4.33 -9.10 1.52
CA TYR A 59 4.86 -9.32 0.17
C TYR A 59 5.59 -8.10 -0.41
N ILE A 60 5.07 -6.90 -0.13
CA ILE A 60 5.52 -5.61 -0.70
C ILE A 60 6.63 -4.95 0.11
N LEU A 61 6.59 -5.00 1.44
CA LEU A 61 7.58 -4.34 2.32
C LEU A 61 9.05 -4.63 1.94
N PRO A 62 9.50 -5.88 1.74
CA PRO A 62 10.90 -6.14 1.38
C PRO A 62 11.29 -5.56 0.01
N LYS A 63 10.33 -5.37 -0.91
CA LYS A 63 10.60 -4.74 -2.21
C LYS A 63 10.77 -3.23 -2.08
N LEU A 64 10.01 -2.62 -1.17
CA LEU A 64 10.09 -1.19 -0.90
C LEU A 64 11.38 -0.83 -0.14
N GLU A 65 11.86 -1.71 0.74
CA GLU A 65 13.16 -1.52 1.41
C GLU A 65 14.32 -1.47 0.42
N VAL A 66 14.31 -2.34 -0.60
CA VAL A 66 15.30 -2.32 -1.69
C VAL A 66 15.21 -0.99 -2.46
N MET A 67 14.00 -0.57 -2.85
CA MET A 67 13.81 0.69 -3.59
C MET A 67 14.24 1.93 -2.81
N LYS A 68 14.08 1.93 -1.48
CA LYS A 68 14.52 3.04 -0.62
C LYS A 68 16.05 3.11 -0.49
N ASN A 69 16.74 1.98 -0.63
CA ASN A 69 18.18 1.88 -0.46
C ASN A 69 18.99 2.09 -1.76
N GLU A 70 18.29 2.25 -2.89
CA GLU A 70 18.84 2.56 -4.21
C GLU A 70 18.63 4.02 -4.64
N SER A 71 18.10 4.88 -3.75
CA SER A 71 17.90 6.33 -3.96
C SER A 71 18.84 7.18 -3.12
#